data_AF-K1TWA2-F1
#
_entry.id   AF-K1TWA2-F1
#
_cell.length_a   1.000
_cell.length_b   1.000
_cell.length_c   1.000
_cell.angle_alpha   90.00
_cell.angle_beta   90.00
_cell.angle_gamma   90.00
#
_symmetry.space_group_name_H-M   'P 1'
#
loop_
_entity.id
_entity.type
_entity.pdbx_description
1 polymer ?
#
loop_
_entity_poly.entity_id
_entity_poly.type
_entity_poly.pdbx_seq_one_letter_code
_entity_poly.pdbx_strand_id
1 'polypeptide(L)' 'MQSDVEKSQEELAAKEFEASAGGEAVKVKVSGSKQIKEIKIKPEVLDPDDV' A
#
# COMPACT_ATOMS: atom_id res chain seq x y z
N MET A 1 14.55 22.94 13.71
CA MET A 1 13.09 22.88 13.98
C MET A 1 12.27 22.89 12.69
N GLN A 2 12.39 23.88 11.79
CA GLN A 2 11.68 23.84 10.48
C GLN A 2 12.11 22.67 9.59
N SER A 3 13.41 22.47 9.42
CA SER A 3 13.95 21.36 8.61
C SER A 3 13.64 19.98 9.18
N ASP A 4 13.43 19.87 10.50
CA ASP A 4 13.08 18.60 11.15
C ASP A 4 11.63 18.21 10.83
N VAL A 5 10.73 19.20 10.71
CA VAL A 5 9.34 18.97 10.30
C VAL A 5 9.26 18.58 8.82
N GLU A 6 10.03 19.24 7.95
CA GLU A 6 10.09 18.89 6.52
C GLU A 6 10.61 17.46 6.31
N LYS A 7 11.74 17.10 6.95
CA LYS A 7 12.25 15.73 6.92
C LYS A 7 11.25 14.71 7.45
N SER A 8 10.62 15.00 8.58
CA SER A 8 9.62 14.10 9.16
C SER A 8 8.44 13.88 8.21
N GLN A 9 8.03 14.90 7.46
CA GLN A 9 6.96 14.76 6.46
C GLN A 9 7.41 13.95 5.24
N GLU A 10 8.63 14.17 4.74
CA GLU A 10 9.19 13.37 3.64
C GLU A 10 9.33 11.90 4.03
N GLU A 11 9.83 11.62 5.23
CA GLU A 11 9.94 10.27 5.77
C GLU A 11 8.57 9.62 5.95
N LEU A 12 7.59 10.36 6.46
CA LEU A 12 6.21 9.87 6.59
C LEU A 12 5.62 9.56 5.22
N ALA A 13 5.82 10.44 4.23
CA ALA A 13 5.33 10.27 2.87
C ALA A 13 5.96 9.06 2.16
N ALA A 14 7.25 8.81 2.41
CA ALA A 14 7.99 7.67 1.86
C ALA A 14 7.70 6.35 2.58
N LYS A 15 7.18 6.39 3.81
CA LYS A 15 6.87 5.20 4.59
C LYS A 15 5.79 4.37 3.89
N GLU A 16 5.99 3.07 3.84
CA GLU A 16 5.06 2.13 3.24
C GLU A 16 4.20 1.44 4.30
N PHE A 17 2.94 1.23 3.96
CA PHE A 17 1.94 0.58 4.77
C PHE A 17 1.37 -0.59 3.97
N GLU A 18 1.30 -1.77 4.58
CA GLU A 18 0.63 -2.93 3.99
C GLU A 18 -0.75 -3.10 4.64
N ALA A 19 -1.76 -3.33 3.81
CA ALA A 19 -3.08 -3.75 4.24
C ALA A 19 -3.51 -4.99 3.46
N SER A 20 -4.31 -5.85 4.09
CA SER A 20 -4.92 -7.00 3.44
C SER A 20 -6.43 -7.02 3.64
N ALA A 21 -7.14 -7.61 2.68
CA ALA A 21 -8.58 -7.77 2.68
C ALA A 21 -8.96 -9.18 2.17
N GLY A 22 -10.14 -9.65 2.57
CA GLY A 22 -10.68 -10.95 2.14
C GLY A 22 -9.86 -12.15 2.64
N GLY A 23 -9.40 -12.14 3.89
CA GLY A 23 -8.61 -13.26 4.45
C GLY A 23 -7.24 -13.41 3.77
N GLU A 24 -6.55 -12.30 3.52
CA GLU A 24 -5.28 -12.23 2.76
C GLU A 24 -5.39 -12.50 1.25
N ALA A 25 -6.61 -12.57 0.70
CA ALA A 25 -6.83 -12.69 -0.74
C ALA A 25 -6.28 -11.50 -1.54
N VAL A 26 -6.42 -10.29 -0.99
CA VAL A 26 -5.90 -9.05 -1.59
C VAL A 26 -4.93 -8.41 -0.60
N LYS A 27 -3.72 -8.09 -1.05
CA LYS A 27 -2.72 -7.33 -0.31
C LYS A 27 -2.37 -6.07 -1.09
N VAL A 28 -2.42 -4.93 -0.42
CA VAL A 28 -2.11 -3.62 -1.02
C VAL A 28 -1.00 -2.96 -0.22
N LYS A 29 0.01 -2.44 -0.92
CA LYS A 29 1.01 -1.52 -0.37
C LYS A 29 0.66 -0.10 -0.75
N VAL A 30 0.64 0.79 0.23
CA VAL A 30 0.35 2.21 0.06
C VAL A 30 1.43 3.02 0.76
N SER A 31 1.88 4.12 0.17
CA SER A 31 2.79 5.06 0.83
C SER A 31 2.06 6.02 1.78
N GLY A 32 2.76 6.69 2.68
CA GLY A 32 2.16 7.73 3.53
C GLY A 32 1.64 8.95 2.76
N SER A 33 2.09 9.13 1.51
CA SER A 33 1.48 10.06 0.54
C SER A 33 0.19 9.56 -0.10
N LYS A 34 -0.35 8.41 0.36
CA LYS A 34 -1.56 7.75 -0.16
C LYS A 34 -1.43 7.26 -1.61
N GLN A 35 -0.21 7.05 -2.10
CA GLN A 35 -0.01 6.40 -3.40
C GLN A 35 0.02 4.89 -3.26
N ILE A 36 -0.73 4.19 -4.11
CA ILE A 36 -0.65 2.74 -4.21
C ILE A 36 0.68 2.38 -4.88
N LYS A 37 1.47 1.55 -4.21
CA LYS A 37 2.77 1.05 -4.69
C LYS A 37 2.65 -0.33 -5.30
N GLU A 38 1.85 -1.20 -4.71
CA GLU A 38 1.73 -2.59 -5.13
C GLU A 38 0.33 -3.11 -4.78
N ILE A 39 -0.26 -3.89 -5.68
CA ILE A 39 -1.47 -4.67 -5.42
C ILE A 39 -1.14 -6.12 -5.77
N LYS A 40 -1.33 -7.03 -4.82
CA LYS A 40 -1.20 -8.48 -5.00
C LYS A 40 -2.55 -9.11 -4.74
N ILE A 41 -3.01 -9.89 -5.71
CA ILE A 41 -4.27 -10.63 -5.63
C ILE A 41 -3.92 -12.10 -5.78
N LYS A 42 -4.36 -12.92 -4.84
CA LYS A 42 -4.17 -14.36 -4.93
C LYS A 42 -5.03 -14.91 -6.07
N PRO A 43 -4.51 -15.82 -6.91
CA PRO A 43 -5.28 -16.44 -7.99
C PRO A 43 -6.48 -17.25 -7.48
N GLU A 44 -6.47 -17.65 -6.21
CA GLU A 44 -7.56 -18.35 -5.54
C GLU A 44 -8.88 -17.56 -5.47
N VAL A 45 -8.79 -16.22 -5.59
CA VAL A 45 -9.96 -15.33 -5.65
C VAL A 45 -10.17 -14.71 -7.03
N LEU A 46 -9.35 -15.08 -8.02
CA LEU A 46 -9.54 -14.69 -9.41
C LEU A 46 -10.38 -15.77 -10.08
N ASP A 47 -11.63 -15.42 -10.39
CA ASP A 47 -12.47 -16.25 -11.24
C ASP A 47 -11.88 -16.22 -12.67
N PRO A 48 -11.54 -17.37 -13.29
CA PRO A 48 -10.97 -17.41 -14.64
C PRO A 48 -11.91 -16.85 -15.72
N ASP A 49 -13.20 -16.68 -15.43
CA ASP A 49 -14.16 -16.04 -16.32
C ASP A 49 -14.15 -14.48 -16.25
N ASP A 50 -13.42 -13.87 -15.30
CA ASP A 50 -13.39 -12.41 -15.05
C ASP A 50 -12.16 -11.65 -15.66
N VAL A 51 -11.33 -12.30 -16.50
CA VAL A 51 -10.12 -11.71 -17.14
C VAL A 51 -10.27 -11.34 -18.62
#